data_AF-A0A0F2JI67-F1
#
_entry.id   AF-A0A0F2JI67-F1
#
_cell.length_a   1.000
_cell.length_b   1.000
_cell.length_c   1.000
_cell.angle_alpha   90.00
_cell.angle_beta   90.00
_cell.angle_gamma   90.00
#
_symmetry.space_group_name_H-M   'P 1'
#
loop_
_entity.id
_entity.type
_entity.pdbx_description
1 polymer ?
#
loop_
_entity_poly.entity_id
_entity_poly.type
_entity_poly.pdbx_seq_one_letter_code
_entity_poly.pdbx_strand_id
1 'polypeptide(L)'
;MSRRAIIIVLDSVGIGEMPDAGDYGDLGSHTLGNIADFRGGLHLPHLQKLGLGNIEQIMGVPAIHQPEGCYGKMAEKSVGKDTTTGHWEMAGVILERALPTFPYGFPKDFIQRYESAIGREVLGNEVASGTEIIQRLGEEHVKTGKPIVYTSADSVFQVAAHEEVLPLSELMRICQIARDMLTDEMQVGRVIARPFLGTVGTYYRTPNRHDFAMLPPHKILLESVQERGLEVCAVGKNKGYLCRTGCN
;
A
#
# COMPACT_ATOMS: atom_id res chain seq x y z
N MET A 1 7.47 -11.87 -33.61
CA MET A 1 7.66 -11.44 -32.20
C MET A 1 6.44 -11.88 -31.41
N SER A 2 6.64 -12.47 -30.23
CA SER A 2 5.55 -12.62 -29.26
C SER A 2 5.06 -11.23 -28.87
N ARG A 3 3.74 -11.01 -28.89
CA ARG A 3 3.14 -9.75 -28.42
C ARG A 3 3.32 -9.70 -26.90
N ARG A 4 3.76 -8.54 -26.38
CA ARG A 4 3.93 -8.28 -24.93
C ARG A 4 3.22 -6.98 -24.59
N ALA A 5 2.63 -6.93 -23.40
CA ALA A 5 2.14 -5.70 -22.79
C ALA A 5 3.02 -5.38 -21.58
N ILE A 6 3.41 -4.12 -21.42
CA ILE A 6 4.16 -3.64 -20.26
C ILE A 6 3.31 -2.54 -19.61
N ILE A 7 2.89 -2.78 -18.39
CA ILE A 7 2.13 -1.83 -17.59
C ILE A 7 3.09 -1.22 -16.57
N ILE A 8 3.23 0.11 -16.60
CA ILE A 8 4.08 0.86 -15.67
C ILE A 8 3.16 1.73 -14.82
N VAL A 9 3.15 1.48 -13.52
CA VAL A 9 2.41 2.30 -12.54
C VAL A 9 3.40 3.27 -11.91
N LEU A 10 3.20 4.57 -12.17
CA LEU A 10 3.88 5.63 -11.44
C LEU A 10 3.05 5.93 -10.19
N ASP A 11 3.32 5.18 -9.12
CA ASP A 11 2.56 5.22 -7.87
C ASP A 11 2.44 6.68 -7.35
N SER A 12 1.21 7.06 -6.96
CA SER A 12 0.76 8.39 -6.53
C SER A 12 0.90 9.58 -7.51
N VAL A 13 1.29 9.35 -8.77
CA VAL A 13 1.43 10.43 -9.78
C VAL A 13 0.08 10.82 -10.39
N GLY A 14 -0.72 11.56 -9.61
CA GLY A 14 -2.02 12.12 -10.05
C GLY A 14 -1.89 13.32 -11.00
N ILE A 15 -2.89 13.48 -11.88
CA ILE A 15 -2.95 14.53 -12.93
C ILE A 15 -4.18 15.46 -12.75
N GLY A 16 -4.51 15.76 -11.51
CA GLY A 16 -5.62 16.65 -11.13
C GLY A 16 -6.67 15.93 -10.29
N GLU A 17 -7.54 16.73 -9.68
CA GLU A 17 -8.62 16.25 -8.83
C GLU A 17 -9.70 15.50 -9.63
N MET A 18 -10.34 14.53 -8.99
CA MET A 18 -11.53 13.89 -9.55
C MET A 18 -12.80 14.69 -9.24
N PRO A 19 -13.90 14.49 -10.00
CA PRO A 19 -15.17 15.18 -9.75
C PRO A 19 -15.74 15.00 -8.32
N ASP A 20 -15.40 13.91 -7.65
CA ASP A 20 -15.80 13.56 -6.28
C ASP A 20 -14.74 13.90 -5.22
N ALA A 21 -13.68 14.63 -5.55
CA ALA A 21 -12.61 14.98 -4.62
C ALA A 21 -13.08 15.67 -3.33
N GLY A 22 -14.23 16.36 -3.37
CA GLY A 22 -14.91 16.94 -2.21
C GLY A 22 -15.25 15.92 -1.12
N ASP A 23 -15.66 14.72 -1.50
CA ASP A 23 -16.06 13.65 -0.57
C ASP A 23 -14.85 13.10 0.21
N TYR A 24 -13.64 13.31 -0.31
CA TYR A 24 -12.37 12.86 0.26
C TYR A 24 -11.56 13.99 0.91
N GLY A 25 -12.06 15.23 0.87
CA GLY A 25 -11.35 16.42 1.36
C GLY A 25 -10.16 16.83 0.49
N ASP A 26 -10.13 16.42 -0.77
CA ASP A 26 -8.99 16.58 -1.69
C ASP A 26 -9.22 17.67 -2.76
N LEU A 27 -10.14 18.61 -2.52
CA LEU A 27 -10.39 19.72 -3.45
C LEU A 27 -9.12 20.55 -3.70
N GLY A 28 -8.86 20.84 -4.97
CA GLY A 28 -7.66 21.53 -5.46
C GLY A 28 -6.42 20.64 -5.58
N SER A 29 -6.55 19.32 -5.34
CA SER A 29 -5.42 18.40 -5.48
C SER A 29 -4.96 18.29 -6.94
N HIS A 30 -3.66 18.48 -7.19
CA HIS A 30 -3.08 18.28 -8.50
C HIS A 30 -1.60 17.92 -8.39
N THR A 31 -1.27 16.64 -8.16
CA THR A 31 0.11 16.20 -7.87
C THR A 31 1.13 16.68 -8.90
N LEU A 32 0.97 16.32 -10.18
CA LEU A 32 1.92 16.73 -11.23
C LEU A 32 1.99 18.25 -11.42
N GLY A 33 0.84 18.94 -11.44
CA GLY A 33 0.75 20.39 -11.60
C GLY A 33 1.43 21.13 -10.46
N ASN A 34 1.08 20.81 -9.21
CA ASN A 34 1.65 21.43 -8.02
C ASN A 34 3.17 21.20 -7.92
N ILE A 35 3.66 20.00 -8.29
CA ILE A 35 5.10 19.74 -8.35
C ILE A 35 5.75 20.60 -9.45
N ALA A 36 5.13 20.71 -10.62
CA ALA A 36 5.66 21.51 -11.71
C ALA A 36 5.75 22.99 -11.34
N ASP A 37 4.71 23.55 -10.75
CA ASP A 37 4.68 24.94 -10.30
C ASP A 37 5.74 25.21 -9.23
N PHE A 38 5.84 24.35 -8.22
CA PHE A 38 6.85 24.47 -7.16
C PHE A 38 8.28 24.43 -7.70
N ARG A 39 8.53 23.65 -8.76
CA ARG A 39 9.86 23.49 -9.38
C ARG A 39 10.18 24.53 -10.44
N GLY A 40 9.22 25.39 -10.81
CA GLY A 40 9.37 26.32 -11.94
C GLY A 40 9.35 25.60 -13.30
N GLY A 41 8.71 24.44 -13.37
CA GLY A 41 8.58 23.58 -14.53
C GLY A 41 9.25 22.21 -14.36
N LEU A 42 8.67 21.20 -14.99
CA LEU A 42 9.23 19.85 -15.09
C LEU A 42 9.93 19.64 -16.43
N HIS A 43 11.01 18.85 -16.43
CA HIS A 43 11.67 18.42 -17.65
C HIS A 43 11.41 16.93 -17.90
N LEU A 44 10.33 16.63 -18.64
CA LEU A 44 9.88 15.26 -18.93
C LEU A 44 9.78 15.00 -20.45
N PRO A 45 10.87 15.14 -21.22
CA PRO A 45 10.83 15.14 -22.68
C PRO A 45 10.28 13.83 -23.28
N HIS A 46 10.53 12.69 -22.63
CA HIS A 46 10.01 11.40 -23.09
C HIS A 46 8.51 11.23 -22.84
N LEU A 47 8.01 11.62 -21.67
CA LEU A 47 6.57 11.57 -21.39
C LEU A 47 5.81 12.61 -22.21
N GLN A 48 6.43 13.76 -22.49
CA GLN A 48 5.89 14.75 -23.41
C GLN A 48 5.71 14.16 -24.81
N LYS A 49 6.73 13.47 -25.36
CA LYS A 49 6.65 12.78 -26.65
C LYS A 49 5.52 11.74 -26.70
N LEU A 50 5.25 11.07 -25.57
CA LEU A 50 4.14 10.13 -25.46
C LEU A 50 2.76 10.80 -25.31
N GLY A 51 2.70 12.11 -25.10
CA GLY A 51 1.45 12.89 -25.02
C GLY A 51 1.03 13.32 -23.60
N LEU A 52 1.91 13.27 -22.59
CA LEU A 52 1.55 13.70 -21.22
C LEU A 52 1.01 15.13 -21.17
N GLY A 53 1.68 16.07 -21.85
CA GLY A 53 1.25 17.47 -21.92
C GLY A 53 -0.04 17.69 -22.72
N ASN A 54 -0.54 16.68 -23.42
CA ASN A 54 -1.82 16.72 -24.12
C ASN A 54 -3.01 16.29 -23.23
N ILE A 55 -2.74 15.70 -22.05
CA ILE A 55 -3.79 15.28 -21.10
C ILE A 55 -4.27 16.47 -20.28
N GLU A 56 -3.33 17.27 -19.76
CA GLU A 56 -3.60 18.44 -18.92
C GLU A 56 -2.42 19.42 -19.02
N GLN A 57 -2.64 20.70 -18.70
CA GLN A 57 -1.58 21.70 -18.69
C GLN A 57 -0.59 21.46 -17.54
N ILE A 58 0.68 21.19 -17.87
CA ILE A 58 1.76 21.00 -16.89
C ILE A 58 2.93 21.92 -17.23
N MET A 59 3.37 22.75 -16.29
CA MET A 59 4.50 23.67 -16.51
C MET A 59 5.77 22.90 -16.92
N GLY A 60 6.40 23.30 -18.02
CA GLY A 60 7.59 22.64 -18.58
C GLY A 60 7.31 21.40 -19.46
N VAL A 61 6.06 20.95 -19.57
CA VAL A 61 5.65 19.81 -20.40
C VAL A 61 4.52 20.22 -21.36
N PRO A 62 4.80 21.06 -22.38
CA PRO A 62 3.75 21.56 -23.26
C PRO A 62 3.17 20.47 -24.16
N ALA A 63 1.90 20.62 -24.54
CA ALA A 63 1.24 19.76 -25.51
C ALA A 63 1.98 19.72 -26.85
N ILE A 64 1.90 18.58 -27.54
CA ILE A 64 2.52 18.40 -28.87
C ILE A 64 1.47 17.99 -29.92
N HIS A 65 1.67 18.40 -31.17
CA HIS A 65 0.71 18.14 -32.24
C HIS A 65 0.67 16.67 -32.68
N GLN A 66 1.81 15.97 -32.63
CA GLN A 66 1.95 14.58 -33.09
C GLN A 66 2.60 13.72 -32.00
N PRO A 67 1.85 13.29 -30.97
CA PRO A 67 2.38 12.39 -29.96
C PRO A 67 2.66 11.00 -30.54
N GLU A 68 3.72 10.37 -30.03
CA GLU A 68 4.13 9.00 -30.41
C GLU A 68 3.19 7.93 -29.82
N GLY A 69 2.42 8.29 -28.79
CA GLY A 69 1.50 7.40 -28.07
C GLY A 69 0.04 7.87 -28.09
N CYS A 70 -0.84 6.98 -27.65
CA CYS A 70 -2.21 7.33 -27.27
C CYS A 70 -2.20 7.87 -25.83
N TYR A 71 -3.02 8.87 -25.55
CA TYR A 71 -3.06 9.55 -24.26
C TYR A 71 -4.50 9.77 -23.79
N GLY A 72 -4.65 9.93 -22.48
CA GLY A 72 -5.91 10.17 -21.79
C GLY A 72 -5.72 10.12 -20.28
N LYS A 73 -6.79 10.34 -19.53
CA LYS A 73 -6.85 10.13 -18.08
C LYS A 73 -7.98 9.18 -17.73
N MET A 74 -7.85 8.49 -16.61
CA MET A 74 -8.85 7.58 -16.07
C MET A 74 -9.40 8.17 -14.79
N ALA A 75 -10.70 7.98 -14.55
CA ALA A 75 -11.34 8.29 -13.27
C ALA A 75 -11.50 6.98 -12.51
N GLU A 76 -11.05 6.95 -11.26
CA GLU A 76 -11.25 5.80 -10.37
C GLU A 76 -12.75 5.65 -10.08
N LYS A 77 -13.27 4.42 -10.14
CA LYS A 77 -14.68 4.13 -9.89
C LYS A 77 -14.91 3.57 -8.50
N SER A 78 -13.90 2.93 -7.92
CA SER A 78 -13.92 2.39 -6.57
C SER A 78 -13.97 3.52 -5.54
N VAL A 79 -14.55 3.22 -4.38
CA VAL A 79 -14.74 4.21 -3.29
C VAL A 79 -13.45 4.42 -2.46
N GLY A 80 -12.45 3.55 -2.61
CA GLY A 80 -11.17 3.70 -1.94
C GLY A 80 -10.17 4.49 -2.79
N LYS A 81 -9.31 5.27 -2.12
CA LYS A 81 -8.15 5.96 -2.74
C LYS A 81 -6.79 5.39 -2.29
N ASP A 82 -6.80 4.17 -1.75
CA ASP A 82 -5.57 3.49 -1.30
C ASP A 82 -4.93 2.67 -2.43
N THR A 83 -3.64 2.37 -2.28
CA THR A 83 -2.86 1.64 -3.30
C THR A 83 -3.52 0.32 -3.71
N THR A 84 -4.14 -0.41 -2.78
CA THR A 84 -4.76 -1.72 -3.08
C THR A 84 -5.95 -1.54 -4.01
N THR A 85 -6.82 -0.59 -3.69
CA THR A 85 -8.02 -0.27 -4.47
C THR A 85 -7.66 0.09 -5.91
N GLY A 86 -6.74 1.03 -6.13
CA GLY A 86 -6.38 1.44 -7.49
C GLY A 86 -5.70 0.34 -8.31
N HIS A 87 -4.86 -0.49 -7.68
CA HIS A 87 -4.24 -1.63 -8.38
C HIS A 87 -5.28 -2.69 -8.75
N TRP A 88 -6.22 -2.97 -7.86
CA TRP A 88 -7.31 -3.90 -8.10
C TRP A 88 -8.23 -3.43 -9.22
N GLU A 89 -8.56 -2.14 -9.26
CA GLU A 89 -9.38 -1.58 -10.33
C GLU A 89 -8.70 -1.68 -11.69
N MET A 90 -7.40 -1.37 -11.77
CA MET A 90 -6.61 -1.59 -12.99
C MET A 90 -6.60 -3.06 -13.44
N ALA A 91 -6.76 -4.00 -12.49
CA ALA A 91 -6.82 -5.42 -12.76
C ALA A 91 -8.26 -5.97 -12.91
N GLY A 92 -9.27 -5.10 -12.94
CA GLY A 92 -10.67 -5.43 -13.22
C GLY A 92 -11.59 -5.58 -12.01
N VAL A 93 -11.16 -5.17 -10.81
CA VAL A 93 -11.94 -5.27 -9.57
C VAL A 93 -12.39 -3.89 -9.11
N ILE A 94 -13.70 -3.64 -9.11
CA ILE A 94 -14.27 -2.41 -8.56
C ILE A 94 -14.70 -2.66 -7.11
N LEU A 95 -14.21 -1.84 -6.18
CA LEU A 95 -14.59 -1.90 -4.77
C LEU A 95 -15.71 -0.88 -4.47
N GLU A 96 -16.86 -1.40 -4.03
CA GLU A 96 -18.00 -0.57 -3.61
C GLU A 96 -17.83 0.03 -2.21
N ARG A 97 -16.80 -0.40 -1.46
CA ARG A 97 -16.49 0.06 -0.11
C ARG A 97 -14.99 0.32 0.01
N ALA A 98 -14.64 1.47 0.59
CA ALA A 98 -13.26 1.78 0.92
C ALA A 98 -12.72 0.84 2.01
N LEU A 99 -11.42 0.56 1.96
CA LEU A 99 -10.75 -0.16 3.04
C LEU A 99 -10.68 0.71 4.31
N PRO A 100 -10.95 0.15 5.49
CA PRO A 100 -11.02 0.92 6.73
C PRO A 100 -9.64 1.44 7.15
N THR A 101 -9.61 2.67 7.66
CA THR A 101 -8.42 3.24 8.32
C THR A 101 -8.70 3.45 9.81
N PHE A 102 -7.63 3.51 10.61
CA PHE A 102 -7.72 3.53 12.07
C PHE A 102 -6.92 4.71 12.66
N PRO A 103 -7.37 5.96 12.46
CA PRO A 103 -6.61 7.16 12.85
C PRO A 103 -6.38 7.29 14.37
N TYR A 104 -7.16 6.57 15.18
CA TYR A 104 -7.05 6.54 16.64
C TYR A 104 -6.62 5.17 17.18
N GLY A 105 -6.01 4.34 16.33
CA GLY A 105 -5.73 2.94 16.63
C GLY A 105 -6.94 2.02 16.41
N PHE A 106 -6.72 0.72 16.54
CA PHE A 106 -7.77 -0.29 16.44
C PHE A 106 -8.66 -0.26 17.69
N PRO A 107 -9.95 -0.64 17.58
CA PRO A 107 -10.87 -0.70 18.71
C PRO A 107 -10.31 -1.56 19.85
N LYS A 108 -10.50 -1.11 21.09
CA LYS A 108 -9.99 -1.80 22.29
C LYS A 108 -10.44 -3.25 22.36
N ASP A 109 -11.71 -3.52 22.05
CA ASP A 109 -12.27 -4.87 22.07
C ASP A 109 -11.64 -5.78 20.99
N PHE A 110 -11.18 -5.22 19.87
CA PHE A 110 -10.41 -5.97 18.88
C PHE A 110 -9.03 -6.33 19.44
N ILE A 111 -8.32 -5.36 20.03
CA ILE A 111 -6.99 -5.58 20.61
C ILE A 111 -7.06 -6.64 21.71
N GLN A 112 -8.03 -6.59 22.61
CA GLN A 112 -8.18 -7.58 23.68
C GLN A 112 -8.41 -9.01 23.15
N ARG A 113 -9.22 -9.14 22.09
CA ARG A 113 -9.42 -10.44 21.42
C ARG A 113 -8.15 -10.90 20.71
N TYR A 114 -7.43 -9.99 20.07
CA TYR A 114 -6.15 -10.29 19.42
C TYR A 114 -5.11 -10.76 20.44
N GLU A 115 -4.94 -10.04 21.56
CA GLU A 115 -4.07 -10.40 22.69
C GLU A 115 -4.40 -11.80 23.23
N SER A 116 -5.70 -12.08 23.40
CA SER A 116 -6.18 -13.41 23.83
C SER A 116 -5.82 -14.51 22.83
N ALA A 117 -5.95 -14.24 21.53
CA ALA A 117 -5.65 -15.19 20.46
C ALA A 117 -4.14 -15.47 20.31
N ILE A 118 -3.30 -14.47 20.56
CA ILE A 118 -1.83 -14.63 20.50
C ILE A 118 -1.22 -15.06 21.83
N GLY A 119 -2.00 -15.05 22.91
CA GLY A 119 -1.58 -15.45 24.26
C GLY A 119 -0.63 -14.46 24.93
N ARG A 120 -0.66 -13.19 24.53
CA ARG A 120 0.18 -12.11 25.10
C ARG A 120 -0.42 -10.74 24.84
N GLU A 121 -0.16 -9.81 25.75
CA GLU A 121 -0.52 -8.39 25.59
C GLU A 121 0.33 -7.71 24.51
N VAL A 122 -0.16 -6.59 23.98
CA VAL A 122 0.54 -5.76 22.98
C VAL A 122 0.91 -4.38 23.53
N LEU A 123 1.83 -3.71 22.85
CA LEU A 123 2.18 -2.31 23.08
C LEU A 123 1.68 -1.44 21.92
N GLY A 124 1.47 -0.14 22.17
CA GLY A 124 1.12 0.85 21.15
C GLY A 124 -0.39 0.93 20.88
N ASN A 125 -0.83 0.34 19.77
CA ASN A 125 -2.16 0.51 19.17
C ASN A 125 -2.46 1.98 18.79
N GLU A 126 -1.60 2.56 17.97
CA GLU A 126 -1.69 3.96 17.56
C GLU A 126 -1.18 4.16 16.12
N VAL A 127 -1.40 5.35 15.57
CA VAL A 127 -0.78 5.77 14.30
C VAL A 127 0.65 6.21 14.59
N ALA A 128 1.63 5.58 13.95
CA ALA A 128 3.04 5.91 14.16
C ALA A 128 3.91 5.59 12.94
N SER A 129 5.06 6.25 12.84
CA SER A 129 6.11 5.80 11.91
C SER A 129 6.78 4.54 12.46
N GLY A 130 7.04 3.57 11.59
CA GLY A 130 7.70 2.33 11.99
C GLY A 130 9.10 2.52 12.58
N THR A 131 9.81 3.60 12.25
CA THR A 131 11.11 3.93 12.87
C THR A 131 10.94 4.60 14.23
N GLU A 132 9.91 5.43 14.39
CA GLU A 132 9.65 6.14 15.64
C GLU A 132 9.14 5.18 16.72
N ILE A 133 8.18 4.32 16.38
CA ILE A 133 7.56 3.44 17.37
C ILE A 133 8.51 2.38 17.93
N ILE A 134 9.42 1.84 17.11
CA ILE A 134 10.42 0.87 17.60
C ILE A 134 11.48 1.55 18.48
N GLN A 135 11.76 2.84 18.27
CA GLN A 135 12.65 3.57 19.17
C GLN A 135 11.97 3.86 20.51
N ARG A 136 10.68 4.21 20.48
CA ARG A 136 9.90 4.52 21.68
C ARG A 136 9.55 3.30 22.51
N LEU A 137 9.09 2.22 21.88
CA LEU A 137 8.54 1.03 22.56
C LEU A 137 9.44 -0.20 22.48
N GLY A 138 10.57 -0.12 21.76
CA GLY A 138 11.48 -1.27 21.57
C GLY A 138 12.09 -1.77 22.88
N GLU A 139 12.46 -0.87 23.79
CA GLU A 139 13.01 -1.27 25.09
C GLU A 139 11.99 -2.03 25.94
N GLU A 140 10.74 -1.56 25.98
CA GLU A 140 9.66 -2.23 26.72
C GLU A 140 9.31 -3.57 26.06
N HIS A 141 9.27 -3.64 24.73
CA HIS A 141 9.11 -4.88 24.00
C HIS A 141 10.21 -5.90 24.37
N VAL A 142 11.47 -5.48 24.39
CA VAL A 142 12.59 -6.39 24.72
C VAL A 142 12.49 -6.90 26.16
N LYS A 143 12.03 -6.07 27.11
CA LYS A 143 11.86 -6.46 28.51
C LYS A 143 10.67 -7.39 28.74
N THR A 144 9.58 -7.21 28.00
CA THR A 144 8.28 -7.85 28.29
C THR A 144 7.90 -8.96 27.30
N GLY A 145 8.48 -8.97 26.11
CA GLY A 145 8.08 -9.83 25.00
C GLY A 145 6.72 -9.48 24.37
N LYS A 146 6.10 -8.35 24.74
CA LYS A 146 4.84 -7.86 24.17
C LYS A 146 5.08 -7.24 22.79
N PRO A 147 4.54 -7.79 21.69
CA PRO A 147 4.74 -7.23 20.36
C PRO A 147 4.13 -5.83 20.26
N ILE A 148 4.70 -5.00 19.40
CA ILE A 148 4.27 -3.61 19.20
C ILE A 148 3.28 -3.59 18.03
N VAL A 149 2.05 -3.18 18.29
CA VAL A 149 1.00 -3.03 17.27
C VAL A 149 0.86 -1.54 16.90
N TYR A 150 0.76 -1.25 15.61
CA TYR A 150 0.51 0.12 15.12
C TYR A 150 -0.08 0.14 13.71
N THR A 151 -0.53 1.32 13.29
CA THR A 151 -1.09 1.58 11.96
C THR A 151 -0.44 2.83 11.33
N SER A 152 -0.75 3.10 10.06
CA SER A 152 -0.41 4.35 9.37
C SER A 152 -1.69 5.07 8.91
N ALA A 153 -1.54 6.07 8.04
CA ALA A 153 -2.65 6.69 7.31
C ALA A 153 -3.31 5.73 6.30
N ASP A 154 -2.60 4.68 5.88
CA ASP A 154 -3.14 3.64 5.00
C ASP A 154 -3.91 2.59 5.81
N SER A 155 -4.72 1.78 5.11
CA SER A 155 -5.42 0.63 5.69
C SER A 155 -4.46 -0.54 5.97
N VAL A 156 -3.73 -0.48 7.10
CA VAL A 156 -2.74 -1.50 7.48
C VAL A 156 -2.75 -1.83 8.98
N PHE A 157 -2.47 -3.09 9.33
CA PHE A 157 -2.16 -3.51 10.70
C PHE A 157 -0.70 -3.95 10.75
N GLN A 158 0.14 -3.31 11.56
CA GLN A 158 1.58 -3.59 11.59
C GLN A 158 1.97 -4.14 12.96
N VAL A 159 2.79 -5.19 12.95
CA VAL A 159 3.32 -5.82 14.18
C VAL A 159 4.84 -5.77 14.13
N ALA A 160 5.46 -5.05 15.06
CA ALA A 160 6.90 -5.00 15.22
C ALA A 160 7.35 -5.84 16.41
N ALA A 161 8.43 -6.58 16.23
CA ALA A 161 9.06 -7.37 17.29
C ALA A 161 10.57 -7.51 17.05
N HIS A 162 11.34 -7.54 18.13
CA HIS A 162 12.77 -7.76 18.11
C HIS A 162 13.04 -9.24 17.84
N GLU A 163 13.82 -9.56 16.81
CA GLU A 163 13.97 -10.94 16.34
C GLU A 163 14.56 -11.90 17.40
N GLU A 164 15.39 -11.38 18.31
CA GLU A 164 15.98 -12.17 19.40
C GLU A 164 15.03 -12.40 20.58
N VAL A 165 13.90 -11.69 20.63
CA VAL A 165 12.91 -11.77 21.73
C VAL A 165 11.67 -12.55 21.27
N LEU A 166 11.23 -12.28 20.04
CA LEU A 166 10.10 -12.97 19.41
C LEU A 166 10.59 -13.47 18.04
N PRO A 167 10.87 -14.79 17.92
CA PRO A 167 11.40 -15.37 16.69
C PRO A 167 10.52 -15.07 15.48
N LEU A 168 11.13 -14.95 14.29
CA LEU A 168 10.40 -14.63 13.06
C LEU A 168 9.20 -15.54 12.80
N SER A 169 9.31 -16.85 13.07
CA SER A 169 8.19 -17.79 12.91
C SER A 169 6.99 -17.43 13.78
N GLU A 170 7.23 -17.00 15.02
CA GLU A 170 6.18 -16.53 15.92
C GLU A 170 5.61 -15.18 15.45
N LEU A 171 6.46 -14.28 14.94
CA LEU A 171 6.00 -13.00 14.37
C LEU A 171 5.08 -13.24 13.17
N MET A 172 5.42 -14.18 12.29
CA MET A 172 4.56 -14.56 11.17
C MET A 172 3.26 -15.17 11.66
N ARG A 173 3.30 -16.04 12.68
CA ARG A 173 2.10 -16.66 13.25
C ARG A 173 1.13 -15.63 13.81
N ILE A 174 1.60 -14.66 14.60
CA ILE A 174 0.72 -13.63 15.18
C ILE A 174 0.18 -12.67 14.13
N CYS A 175 0.96 -12.35 13.09
CA CYS A 175 0.47 -11.58 11.95
C CYS A 175 -0.59 -12.34 11.14
N GLN A 176 -0.44 -13.65 10.94
CA GLN A 176 -1.46 -14.46 10.28
C GLN A 176 -2.76 -14.47 11.10
N ILE A 177 -2.67 -14.60 12.42
CA ILE A 177 -3.83 -14.51 13.32
C ILE A 177 -4.52 -13.15 13.17
N ALA A 178 -3.76 -12.05 13.18
CA ALA A 178 -4.34 -10.73 12.94
C ALA A 178 -5.04 -10.67 11.58
N ARG A 179 -4.44 -11.25 10.53
CA ARG A 179 -5.02 -11.27 9.19
C ARG A 179 -6.36 -12.01 9.16
N ASP A 180 -6.44 -13.15 9.83
CA ASP A 180 -7.66 -13.97 9.91
C ASP A 180 -8.75 -13.30 10.76
N MET A 181 -8.37 -12.50 11.75
CA MET A 181 -9.30 -11.77 12.62
C MET A 181 -9.81 -10.45 12.02
N LEU A 182 -9.02 -9.79 11.18
CA LEU A 182 -9.37 -8.52 10.52
C LEU A 182 -10.23 -8.80 9.29
N THR A 183 -11.53 -8.99 9.55
CA THR A 183 -12.59 -9.33 8.59
C THR A 183 -13.69 -8.26 8.58
N ASP A 184 -14.57 -8.31 7.59
CA ASP A 184 -15.71 -7.39 7.43
C ASP A 184 -15.33 -5.91 7.55
N GLU A 185 -15.95 -5.15 8.45
CA GLU A 185 -15.70 -3.72 8.66
C GLU A 185 -14.28 -3.42 9.18
N MET A 186 -13.58 -4.43 9.68
CA MET A 186 -12.21 -4.33 10.18
C MET A 186 -11.18 -4.78 9.15
N GLN A 187 -11.60 -5.15 7.93
CA GLN A 187 -10.75 -5.79 6.94
C GLN A 187 -9.74 -4.83 6.33
N VAL A 188 -8.58 -4.67 6.99
CA VAL A 188 -7.49 -3.84 6.46
C VAL A 188 -6.92 -4.41 5.17
N GLY A 189 -6.34 -3.56 4.32
CA GLY A 189 -5.67 -3.98 3.09
C GLY A 189 -4.49 -4.93 3.32
N ARG A 190 -3.66 -4.67 4.35
CA ARG A 190 -2.49 -5.52 4.66
C ARG A 190 -2.23 -5.64 6.15
N VAL A 191 -1.81 -6.84 6.57
CA VAL A 191 -1.11 -7.05 7.85
C VAL A 191 0.38 -7.15 7.56
N ILE A 192 1.24 -6.46 8.31
CA ILE A 192 2.68 -6.36 8.00
C ILE A 192 3.52 -6.75 9.21
N ALA A 193 4.33 -7.80 9.05
CA ALA A 193 5.39 -8.16 9.98
C ALA A 193 6.57 -7.18 9.83
N ARG A 194 6.98 -6.58 10.94
CA ARG A 194 8.03 -5.56 11.03
C ARG A 194 9.12 -5.97 12.02
N PRO A 195 9.90 -7.02 11.69
CA PRO A 195 11.00 -7.41 12.54
C PRO A 195 12.05 -6.30 12.65
N PHE A 196 12.67 -6.20 13.82
CA PHE A 196 13.76 -5.25 14.09
C PHE A 196 14.86 -5.89 14.94
N LEU A 197 16.04 -5.28 14.92
CA LEU A 197 17.22 -5.63 15.69
C LEU A 197 17.86 -4.35 16.26
N GLY A 198 18.93 -4.51 17.03
CA GLY A 198 19.70 -3.42 17.61
C GLY A 198 19.49 -3.31 19.12
N THR A 199 19.88 -2.18 19.70
CA THR A 199 19.74 -1.93 21.14
C THR A 199 19.02 -0.60 21.40
N VAL A 200 18.74 -0.30 22.67
CA VAL A 200 18.05 0.93 23.08
C VAL A 200 18.71 2.16 22.44
N GLY A 201 17.91 2.96 21.73
CA GLY A 201 18.35 4.15 20.98
C GLY A 201 18.97 3.88 19.60
N THR A 202 19.15 2.61 19.20
CA THR A 202 19.78 2.23 17.92
C THR A 202 19.00 1.14 17.17
N TYR A 203 17.73 0.90 17.51
CA TYR A 203 16.89 -0.08 16.83
C TYR A 203 16.74 0.20 15.33
N TYR A 204 16.80 -0.85 14.51
CA TYR A 204 16.62 -0.77 13.07
C TYR A 204 15.77 -1.94 12.55
N ARG A 205 14.95 -1.67 11.54
CA ARG A 205 14.12 -2.70 10.89
C ARG A 205 14.99 -3.62 10.03
N THR A 206 14.70 -4.90 10.04
CA THR A 206 15.42 -5.89 9.24
C THR A 206 14.76 -6.08 7.86
N PRO A 207 15.44 -6.69 6.89
CA PRO A 207 14.84 -7.02 5.59
C PRO A 207 13.81 -8.16 5.67
N ASN A 208 13.63 -8.83 6.81
CA ASN A 208 12.71 -9.98 7.00
C ASN A 208 11.23 -9.56 7.08
N ARG A 209 10.90 -8.38 6.57
CA ARG A 209 9.53 -7.89 6.42
C ARG A 209 8.70 -8.90 5.62
N HIS A 210 7.48 -9.15 6.09
CA HIS A 210 6.50 -9.93 5.35
C HIS A 210 5.13 -9.24 5.38
N ASP A 211 4.43 -9.27 4.26
CA ASP A 211 3.12 -8.63 4.10
C ASP A 211 2.06 -9.70 3.83
N PHE A 212 1.05 -9.76 4.68
CA PHE A 212 -0.14 -10.58 4.53
C PHE A 212 -1.23 -9.71 3.89
N ALA A 213 -1.22 -9.66 2.57
CA ALA A 213 -2.15 -8.85 1.80
C ALA A 213 -3.53 -9.49 1.72
N MET A 214 -4.56 -8.65 1.63
CA MET A 214 -5.88 -9.10 1.21
C MET A 214 -5.80 -9.69 -0.20
N LEU A 215 -6.60 -10.73 -0.46
CA LEU A 215 -6.76 -11.27 -1.80
C LEU A 215 -7.88 -10.54 -2.53
N PRO A 216 -7.76 -10.30 -3.85
CA PRO A 216 -8.87 -9.80 -4.65
C PRO A 216 -10.15 -10.63 -4.45
N PRO A 217 -11.32 -9.99 -4.33
CA PRO A 217 -12.59 -10.68 -4.04
C PRO A 217 -13.02 -11.66 -5.14
N HIS A 218 -12.55 -11.45 -6.37
CA HIS A 218 -12.80 -12.31 -7.51
C HIS A 218 -11.58 -12.37 -8.43
N LYS A 219 -11.67 -13.21 -9.46
CA LYS A 219 -10.60 -13.40 -10.44
C LYS A 219 -10.22 -12.07 -11.11
N ILE A 220 -8.93 -11.80 -11.20
CA ILE A 220 -8.38 -10.59 -11.79
C ILE A 220 -7.83 -10.83 -13.22
N LEU A 221 -7.51 -9.75 -13.92
CA LEU A 221 -6.94 -9.77 -15.26
C LEU A 221 -5.69 -10.66 -15.35
N LEU A 222 -4.77 -10.54 -14.38
CA LEU A 222 -3.50 -11.27 -14.41
C LEU A 222 -3.70 -12.78 -14.28
N GLU A 223 -4.64 -13.22 -13.45
CA GLU A 223 -5.00 -14.63 -13.34
C GLU A 223 -5.61 -15.15 -14.65
N SER A 224 -6.45 -14.35 -15.30
CA SER A 224 -7.02 -14.70 -16.61
C SER A 224 -5.95 -14.81 -17.72
N VAL A 225 -4.83 -14.08 -17.60
CA VAL A 225 -3.67 -14.18 -18.49
C VAL A 225 -2.88 -15.47 -18.20
N GLN A 226 -2.62 -15.77 -16.92
CA GLN A 226 -1.92 -16.99 -16.50
C GLN A 226 -2.70 -18.27 -16.88
N GLU A 227 -4.03 -18.29 -16.71
CA GLU A 227 -4.89 -19.42 -17.11
C GLU A 227 -4.79 -19.76 -18.61
N ARG A 228 -4.40 -18.79 -19.44
CA ARG A 228 -4.17 -18.97 -20.88
C ARG A 228 -2.75 -19.43 -21.21
N GLY A 229 -1.94 -19.77 -20.21
CA GLY A 229 -0.55 -20.18 -20.38
C GLY A 229 0.40 -19.05 -20.77
N LEU A 230 -0.01 -17.79 -20.55
CA LEU A 230 0.84 -16.63 -20.80
C LEU A 230 1.59 -16.23 -19.52
N GLU A 231 2.79 -15.71 -19.69
CA GLU A 231 3.63 -15.29 -18.56
C GLU A 231 3.17 -13.95 -17.97
N VAL A 232 3.15 -13.88 -16.64
CA VAL A 232 2.94 -12.65 -15.87
C VAL A 232 4.15 -12.44 -14.95
N CYS A 233 4.86 -11.34 -15.16
CA CYS A 233 5.99 -10.93 -14.33
C CYS A 233 5.61 -9.68 -13.53
N ALA A 234 5.86 -9.69 -12.22
CA ALA A 234 5.60 -8.54 -11.35
C ALA A 234 6.92 -7.97 -10.80
N VAL A 235 7.14 -6.66 -10.98
CA VAL A 235 8.33 -5.97 -10.47
C VAL A 235 7.95 -5.02 -9.34
N GLY A 236 8.75 -4.98 -8.28
CA GLY A 236 8.55 -4.07 -7.15
C GLY A 236 7.42 -4.51 -6.21
N LYS A 237 6.61 -3.55 -5.73
CA LYS A 237 5.52 -3.80 -4.76
C LYS A 237 4.33 -4.56 -5.37
N ASN A 238 4.26 -4.69 -6.69
CA ASN A 238 3.13 -5.28 -7.42
C ASN A 238 2.82 -6.72 -7.00
N LYS A 239 3.83 -7.51 -6.59
CA LYS A 239 3.64 -8.89 -6.11
C LYS A 239 2.71 -8.97 -4.90
N GLY A 240 2.69 -7.93 -4.06
CA GLY A 240 1.81 -7.84 -2.88
C GLY A 240 0.40 -7.33 -3.18
N TYR A 241 0.13 -6.80 -4.37
CA TYR A 241 -1.19 -6.22 -4.73
C TYR A 241 -1.96 -7.05 -5.74
N LEU A 242 -1.27 -7.73 -6.65
CA LEU A 242 -1.84 -8.19 -7.90
C LEU A 242 -1.71 -9.71 -8.13
N CYS A 243 -1.40 -10.50 -7.11
CA CYS A 243 -1.24 -11.94 -7.31
C CYS A 243 -1.72 -12.77 -6.10
N ARG A 244 -2.80 -13.56 -6.29
CA ARG A 244 -3.18 -14.64 -5.36
C ARG A 244 -2.25 -15.84 -5.51
N THR A 245 -1.72 -16.07 -6.70
CA THR A 245 -0.83 -17.20 -7.03
C THR A 245 0.19 -16.82 -8.12
N GLY A 246 1.47 -17.10 -7.88
CA GLY A 246 2.42 -17.38 -8.95
C GLY A 246 2.82 -16.24 -9.91
N CYS A 247 2.91 -14.98 -9.46
CA CYS A 247 3.73 -14.01 -10.18
C CYS A 247 5.21 -14.39 -9.98
N ASN A 248 5.95 -14.60 -11.08
CA ASN A 248 7.42 -14.63 -11.02
C ASN A 248 7.92 -13.31 -10.43
#